data_AF-A0AA39RE98-F1
#
_entry.id   AF-A0AA39RE98-F1
#
_cell.length_a   1.000
_cell.length_b   1.000
_cell.length_c   1.000
_cell.angle_alpha   90.00
_cell.angle_beta   90.00
_cell.angle_gamma   90.00
#
_symmetry.space_group_name_H-M   'P 1'
#
loop_
_entity.id
_entity.type
_entity.pdbx_description
1 polymer ?
#
loop_
_entity_poly.entity_id
_entity_poly.type
_entity_poly.pdbx_seq_one_letter_code
_entity_poly.pdbx_strand_id
1 'polypeptide(L)'
;MNNKANSDSSIGLMGLSRAPISFVYQTASKFKKYFSYCIPSDYSSTGYLTFGKPNDLNNKYIKFTPIPTTPQQSQYYDVNITGISVAGKKLPIKDSVYADGGAIVDSGTVLTWLQPEAYAALRSAFRKEMAHYKFKGAMGLQILVMILAVTRQF
;
A
#
# COMPACT_ATOMS: atom_id res chain seq x y z
N MET A 1 6.84 10.10 5.47
CA MET A 1 8.07 9.57 4.85
C MET A 1 8.66 10.67 3.97
N ASN A 2 9.95 10.92 4.10
CA ASN A 2 10.68 12.04 3.48
C ASN A 2 11.49 11.47 2.30
N ASN A 3 10.82 11.19 1.18
CA ASN A 3 11.47 10.55 0.02
C ASN A 3 11.98 11.63 -0.91
N LYS A 4 13.28 11.85 -1.04
CA LYS A 4 13.84 12.88 -1.95
C LYS A 4 13.15 12.85 -3.33
N ALA A 5 12.67 14.00 -3.80
CA ALA A 5 12.05 14.10 -5.10
C ALA A 5 13.15 13.85 -6.15
N ASN A 6 13.06 12.72 -6.86
CA ASN A 6 14.16 12.19 -7.66
C ASN A 6 13.94 12.39 -9.16
N SER A 7 13.37 13.55 -9.54
CA SER A 7 13.28 13.98 -10.94
C SER A 7 13.69 15.44 -11.09
N ASP A 8 14.37 15.75 -12.18
CA ASP A 8 14.92 17.08 -12.52
C ASP A 8 13.85 18.20 -12.61
N SER A 9 12.57 17.83 -12.58
CA SER A 9 11.41 18.74 -12.65
C SER A 9 10.64 18.88 -11.33
N SER A 10 11.02 18.15 -10.28
CA SER A 10 10.30 18.17 -9.00
C SER A 10 10.97 19.12 -8.00
N ILE A 11 10.21 20.07 -7.47
CA ILE A 11 10.73 21.07 -6.51
C ILE A 11 10.53 20.68 -5.04
N GLY A 12 9.93 19.52 -4.76
CA GLY A 12 9.64 19.10 -3.40
C GLY A 12 8.74 17.89 -3.28
N LEU A 13 8.29 17.66 -2.05
CA LEU A 13 7.55 16.47 -1.65
C LEU A 13 6.29 16.85 -0.90
N MET A 14 5.19 16.19 -1.26
CA MET A 14 3.93 16.31 -0.54
C MET A 14 3.80 15.15 0.44
N GLY A 15 3.94 15.45 1.74
CA GLY A 15 3.73 14.46 2.79
C GLY A 15 2.25 14.13 2.97
N LEU A 16 1.88 12.87 2.76
CA LEU A 16 0.50 12.37 2.94
C LEU A 16 0.28 11.60 4.24
N SER A 17 1.28 11.55 5.14
CA SER A 17 1.22 10.80 6.41
C SER A 17 0.13 11.31 7.36
N ARG A 18 -0.05 10.65 8.50
CA ARG A 18 -0.95 11.09 9.59
C ARG A 18 -0.28 12.07 10.56
N ALA A 19 0.96 12.48 10.28
CA ALA A 19 1.71 13.41 11.11
C ALA A 19 1.09 14.82 11.07
N PRO A 20 1.18 15.62 12.15
CA PRO A 20 0.67 17.00 12.17
C PRO A 20 1.20 17.89 11.04
N ILE A 21 2.43 17.65 10.59
CA ILE A 21 3.08 18.42 9.52
C ILE A 21 2.65 17.99 8.10
N SER A 22 1.88 16.91 7.96
CA SER A 22 1.45 16.42 6.64
C SER A 22 0.42 17.35 5.99
N PHE A 23 0.32 17.31 4.67
CA PHE A 23 -0.74 18.02 3.94
C PHE A 23 -2.13 17.57 4.38
N VAL A 24 -2.30 16.26 4.61
CA VAL A 24 -3.57 15.66 5.06
C VAL A 24 -4.02 16.23 6.41
N TYR A 25 -3.08 16.43 7.34
CA TYR A 25 -3.39 16.97 8.67
C TYR A 25 -3.61 18.49 8.61
N GLN A 26 -2.75 19.23 7.92
CA GLN A 26 -2.85 20.69 7.80
C GLN A 26 -4.13 21.15 7.10
N THR A 27 -4.66 20.35 6.17
CA THR A 27 -5.89 20.65 5.42
C THR A 27 -7.15 19.96 5.95
N ALA A 28 -7.07 19.39 7.17
CA ALA A 28 -8.16 18.62 7.78
C ALA A 28 -9.48 19.39 7.91
N SER A 29 -9.45 20.71 8.12
CA SER A 29 -10.66 21.54 8.21
C SER A 29 -11.49 21.48 6.92
N LYS A 30 -10.81 21.47 5.76
CA LYS A 30 -11.40 21.45 4.42
C LYS A 30 -11.71 20.04 3.92
N PHE A 31 -10.74 19.12 4.04
CA PHE A 31 -10.83 17.79 3.42
C PHE A 31 -11.12 16.65 4.41
N LYS A 32 -11.30 16.98 5.70
CA LYS A 32 -11.68 16.04 6.76
C LYS A 32 -10.73 14.84 6.92
N LYS A 33 -9.46 15.00 6.53
CA LYS A 33 -8.42 13.96 6.52
C LYS A 33 -8.71 12.77 5.57
N TYR A 34 -9.55 12.97 4.57
CA TYR A 34 -9.80 11.99 3.51
C TYR A 34 -8.95 12.32 2.28
N PHE A 35 -8.35 11.27 1.71
CA PHE A 35 -7.75 11.32 0.40
C PHE A 35 -7.80 9.94 -0.26
N SER A 36 -7.69 9.90 -1.57
CA SER A 36 -7.60 8.69 -2.37
C SER A 36 -6.63 8.91 -3.51
N TYR A 37 -5.89 7.87 -3.89
CA TYR A 37 -5.02 7.92 -5.05
C TYR A 37 -5.16 6.70 -5.96
N CYS A 38 -4.90 6.92 -7.23
CA CYS A 38 -4.73 5.89 -8.26
C CYS A 38 -3.35 6.12 -8.89
N ILE A 39 -2.42 5.22 -8.63
CA ILE A 39 -1.07 5.25 -9.20
C ILE A 39 -1.10 4.41 -10.48
N PRO A 40 -0.73 4.98 -11.64
CA PRO A 40 -0.70 4.25 -12.89
C PRO A 40 0.44 3.22 -12.89
N SER A 41 0.28 2.14 -13.66
CA SER A 41 1.32 1.11 -13.81
C SER A 41 2.50 1.55 -14.69
N ASP A 42 2.34 2.64 -15.43
CA ASP A 42 3.37 3.21 -16.31
C ASP A 42 3.47 4.72 -16.08
N TYR A 43 4.70 5.24 -16.15
CA TYR A 43 5.03 6.65 -16.05
C TYR A 43 4.46 7.50 -17.19
N SER A 44 4.13 6.89 -18.33
CA SER A 44 3.48 7.60 -19.44
C SER A 44 2.00 7.92 -19.19
N SER A 45 1.39 7.28 -18.18
CA SER A 45 -0.04 7.40 -17.89
C SER A 45 -0.32 8.38 -16.76
N THR A 46 -1.49 9.00 -16.78
CA THR A 46 -1.92 9.94 -15.74
C THR A 46 -2.63 9.21 -14.59
N GLY A 47 -2.15 9.42 -13.37
CA GLY A 47 -2.80 9.00 -12.13
C GLY A 47 -3.73 10.07 -11.56
N TYR A 48 -4.32 9.77 -10.40
CA TYR A 48 -5.18 10.71 -9.68
C TYR A 48 -4.82 10.77 -8.20
N LEU A 49 -4.93 11.96 -7.62
CA LEU A 49 -4.92 12.20 -6.18
C LEU A 49 -6.06 13.15 -5.86
N THR A 50 -6.98 12.72 -5.00
CA THR A 50 -8.16 13.50 -4.62
C THR A 50 -8.20 13.66 -3.12
N PHE A 51 -8.56 14.85 -2.65
CA PHE A 51 -8.75 15.17 -1.24
C PHE A 51 -10.23 15.43 -0.96
N GLY A 52 -10.69 15.00 0.21
CA GLY A 52 -12.08 15.10 0.63
C GLY A 52 -12.77 13.74 0.66
N LYS A 53 -13.87 13.70 1.40
CA LYS A 53 -14.67 12.49 1.56
C LYS A 53 -15.44 12.22 0.25
N PRO A 54 -15.42 10.99 -0.29
CA PRO A 54 -16.27 10.60 -1.40
C PRO A 54 -17.75 10.80 -1.06
N ASN A 55 -18.54 11.18 -2.07
CA ASN A 55 -19.99 11.33 -1.92
C ASN A 55 -20.67 9.99 -1.60
N ASP A 56 -20.14 8.89 -2.14
CA ASP A 56 -20.62 7.53 -1.89
C ASP A 56 -19.49 6.62 -1.41
N LEU A 57 -19.60 6.19 -0.15
CA LEU A 57 -18.72 5.19 0.47
C LEU A 57 -19.34 3.79 0.50
N ASN A 58 -20.61 3.65 0.10
CA ASN A 58 -21.36 2.40 0.07
C ASN A 58 -21.23 1.67 -1.28
N ASN A 59 -20.19 1.98 -2.03
CA ASN A 59 -19.89 1.33 -3.29
C ASN A 59 -19.39 -0.11 -3.03
N LYS A 60 -20.04 -1.09 -3.66
CA LYS A 60 -19.72 -2.54 -3.55
C LYS A 60 -18.29 -2.91 -3.94
N TYR A 61 -17.64 -2.08 -4.76
CA TYR A 61 -16.26 -2.27 -5.21
C TYR A 61 -15.23 -1.75 -4.21
N ILE A 62 -15.64 -0.98 -3.20
CA ILE A 62 -14.76 -0.48 -2.16
C ILE A 62 -14.76 -1.46 -1.00
N LYS A 63 -13.56 -1.87 -0.58
CA LYS A 63 -13.34 -2.66 0.63
C LYS A 63 -12.56 -1.82 1.63
N PHE A 64 -12.95 -1.94 2.89
CA PHE A 64 -12.36 -1.20 3.99
C PHE A 64 -11.66 -2.17 4.93
N THR A 65 -10.53 -1.73 5.47
CA THR A 65 -9.86 -2.36 6.60
C THR A 65 -9.61 -1.31 7.68
N PRO A 66 -9.75 -1.64 8.97
CA PRO A 66 -9.41 -0.69 10.04
C PRO A 66 -7.93 -0.30 9.96
N ILE A 67 -7.66 0.99 10.11
CA ILE A 67 -6.30 1.48 10.35
C ILE A 67 -6.08 1.44 11.87
N PRO A 68 -5.09 0.69 12.36
CA PRO A 68 -4.76 0.67 13.77
C PRO A 68 -4.44 2.08 14.31
N THR A 69 -4.98 2.37 15.48
CA THR A 69 -4.82 3.63 16.21
C THR A 69 -4.25 3.31 17.60
N THR A 70 -3.01 2.82 17.65
CA THR A 70 -2.33 2.59 18.93
C THR A 70 -1.94 3.92 19.63
N PRO A 71 -1.63 3.91 20.94
CA PRO A 71 -1.55 5.13 21.76
C PRO A 71 -0.45 6.13 21.37
N GLN A 72 0.68 5.70 20.84
CA GLN A 72 1.52 6.58 20.02
C GLN A 72 0.96 6.54 18.61
N GLN A 73 0.18 7.56 18.22
CA GLN A 73 -0.39 7.65 16.87
C GLN A 73 0.71 7.40 15.83
N SER A 74 0.73 6.20 15.26
CA SER A 74 1.62 5.91 14.13
C SER A 74 1.29 6.94 13.04
N GLN A 75 2.33 7.62 12.59
CA GLN A 75 2.21 8.59 11.51
C GLN A 75 1.96 7.88 10.17
N TYR A 76 2.03 6.55 10.13
CA TYR A 76 1.86 5.74 8.94
C TYR A 76 0.44 5.17 8.82
N TYR A 77 0.12 4.73 7.61
CA TYR A 77 -1.13 4.02 7.31
C TYR A 77 -0.89 2.52 7.50
N ASP A 78 -0.90 2.09 8.76
CA ASP A 78 -0.75 0.69 9.11
C ASP A 78 -2.01 -0.11 8.75
N VAL A 79 -1.83 -1.36 8.36
CA VAL A 79 -2.89 -2.34 8.11
C VAL A 79 -2.49 -3.68 8.71
N ASN A 80 -3.49 -4.39 9.26
CA ASN A 80 -3.28 -5.74 9.77
C ASN A 80 -3.38 -6.75 8.64
N ILE A 81 -2.32 -7.54 8.44
CA ILE A 81 -2.30 -8.66 7.50
C ILE A 81 -2.70 -9.93 8.24
N THR A 82 -3.65 -10.68 7.71
CA THR A 82 -4.17 -11.93 8.31
C THR A 82 -3.75 -13.18 7.52
N GLY A 83 -3.05 -12.99 6.41
CA GLY A 83 -2.61 -14.06 5.54
C GLY A 83 -2.19 -13.56 4.17
N ILE A 84 -1.43 -14.41 3.48
CA ILE A 84 -1.05 -14.24 2.09
C ILE A 84 -1.55 -15.48 1.35
N SER A 85 -2.11 -15.30 0.15
CA SER A 85 -2.58 -16.40 -0.68
C SER A 85 -1.96 -16.33 -2.08
N VAL A 86 -1.66 -17.50 -2.64
CA VAL A 86 -1.19 -17.65 -4.03
C VAL A 86 -2.11 -18.65 -4.72
N ALA A 87 -2.62 -18.30 -5.90
CA ALA A 87 -3.58 -19.12 -6.66
C ALA A 87 -4.79 -19.59 -5.80
N GLY A 88 -5.30 -18.70 -4.95
CA GLY A 88 -6.43 -19.00 -4.05
C GLY A 88 -6.09 -19.84 -2.82
N LYS A 89 -4.83 -20.27 -2.63
CA LYS A 89 -4.40 -21.08 -1.47
C LYS A 89 -3.66 -20.21 -0.46
N LYS A 90 -4.15 -20.16 0.78
CA LYS A 90 -3.47 -19.47 1.89
C LYS A 90 -2.13 -20.15 2.17
N LEU A 91 -1.08 -19.35 2.29
CA LEU A 91 0.26 -19.83 2.62
C LEU A 91 0.36 -20.19 4.11
N PRO A 92 1.10 -21.25 4.48
CA PRO A 92 1.25 -21.69 5.86
C PRO A 92 2.31 -20.83 6.59
N ILE A 93 2.00 -19.56 6.79
CA ILE A 93 2.85 -18.59 7.52
C ILE A 93 2.24 -18.41 8.92
N LYS A 94 3.09 -18.42 9.97
CA LYS A 94 2.65 -18.20 11.35
C LYS A 94 2.12 -16.78 11.52
N ASP A 95 1.03 -16.62 12.28
CA ASP A 95 0.42 -15.30 12.51
C ASP A 95 1.39 -14.30 13.16
N SER A 96 2.35 -14.78 13.96
CA SER A 96 3.39 -13.94 14.58
C SER A 96 4.24 -13.19 13.54
N VAL A 97 4.45 -13.76 12.36
CA VAL A 97 5.20 -13.13 11.25
C VAL A 97 4.48 -11.89 10.73
N TYR A 98 3.14 -11.85 10.84
CA TYR A 98 2.33 -10.68 10.48
C TYR A 98 2.17 -9.70 11.63
N ALA A 99 2.21 -10.18 12.87
CA ALA A 99 2.07 -9.36 14.07
C ALA A 99 3.34 -8.54 14.38
N ASP A 100 4.53 -9.07 14.08
CA ASP A 100 5.81 -8.37 14.23
C ASP A 100 5.99 -7.31 13.14
N GLY A 101 5.50 -6.09 13.44
CA GLY A 101 5.71 -4.88 12.65
C GLY A 101 4.51 -4.41 11.82
N GLY A 102 3.44 -5.22 11.71
CA GLY A 102 2.29 -4.90 10.87
C GLY A 102 2.67 -4.70 9.39
N ALA A 103 1.80 -4.06 8.61
CA ALA A 103 2.13 -3.63 7.26
C ALA A 103 1.82 -2.14 7.08
N ILE A 104 2.71 -1.41 6.42
CA ILE A 104 2.55 0.01 6.13
C ILE A 104 2.19 0.18 4.65
N VAL A 105 1.19 1.00 4.37
CA VAL A 105 0.95 1.48 3.00
C VAL A 105 1.91 2.63 2.69
N ASP A 106 2.80 2.40 1.74
CA ASP A 106 3.83 3.37 1.33
C ASP A 106 3.85 3.57 -0.19
N SER A 107 3.53 4.79 -0.65
CA SER A 107 3.66 5.19 -2.05
C SER A 107 5.09 5.59 -2.43
N GLY A 108 5.98 5.64 -1.45
CA GLY A 108 7.39 6.01 -1.56
C GLY A 108 8.33 4.93 -2.02
N THR A 109 7.90 3.67 -1.88
CA THR A 109 8.73 2.51 -2.18
C THR A 109 8.19 1.79 -3.42
N VAL A 110 9.08 1.51 -4.37
CA VAL A 110 8.72 0.85 -5.64
C VAL A 110 8.35 -0.62 -5.43
N LEU A 111 8.97 -1.28 -4.45
CA LEU A 111 8.81 -2.71 -4.19
C LEU A 111 8.07 -2.96 -2.88
N THR A 112 7.28 -4.03 -2.83
CA THR A 112 6.73 -4.53 -1.56
C THR A 112 7.82 -5.28 -0.78
N TRP A 113 8.02 -4.89 0.47
CA TRP A 113 8.94 -5.54 1.39
C TRP A 113 8.15 -6.46 2.33
N LEU A 114 8.67 -7.66 2.56
CA LEU A 114 8.05 -8.68 3.42
C LEU A 114 9.10 -9.21 4.40
N GLN A 115 8.64 -9.62 5.58
CA GLN A 115 9.48 -10.38 6.50
C GLN A 115 10.10 -11.60 5.80
N PRO A 116 11.34 -11.99 6.12
CA PRO A 116 12.05 -13.05 5.42
C PRO A 116 11.27 -14.36 5.29
N GLU A 117 10.55 -14.80 6.34
CA GLU A 117 9.74 -16.02 6.26
C GLU A 117 8.54 -15.87 5.31
N ALA A 118 7.84 -14.73 5.37
CA ALA A 118 6.71 -14.46 4.49
C ALA A 118 7.15 -14.37 3.02
N TYR A 119 8.27 -13.70 2.75
CA TYR A 119 8.87 -13.62 1.42
C TYR A 119 9.27 -15.00 0.88
N ALA A 120 9.94 -15.81 1.71
CA ALA A 120 10.38 -17.15 1.30
C ALA A 120 9.19 -18.05 0.92
N ALA A 121 8.13 -18.03 1.73
CA ALA A 121 6.89 -18.78 1.47
C ALA A 121 6.20 -18.29 0.18
N LEU A 122 6.04 -16.97 0.02
CA LEU A 122 5.45 -16.36 -1.18
C LEU A 122 6.24 -16.73 -2.44
N ARG A 123 7.56 -16.53 -2.43
CA ARG A 123 8.45 -16.81 -3.56
C ARG A 123 8.38 -18.29 -3.95
N SER A 124 8.40 -19.19 -2.99
CA SER A 124 8.32 -20.64 -3.24
C SER A 124 7.00 -21.02 -3.90
N ALA A 125 5.87 -20.58 -3.34
CA ALA A 125 4.55 -20.85 -3.89
C ALA A 125 4.36 -20.24 -5.28
N PHE A 126 4.78 -18.98 -5.47
CA PHE A 126 4.68 -18.31 -6.76
C PHE A 126 5.51 -19.03 -7.84
N ARG A 127 6.77 -19.40 -7.55
CA ARG A 127 7.61 -20.14 -8.51
C ARG A 127 7.00 -21.50 -8.88
N LYS A 128 6.35 -22.17 -7.94
CA LYS A 128 5.66 -23.44 -8.19
C LYS A 128 4.50 -23.26 -9.17
N GLU A 129 3.63 -22.27 -8.93
CA GLU A 129 2.50 -21.99 -9.84
C GLU A 129 2.98 -21.51 -11.22
N MET A 130 4.12 -20.80 -11.27
CA MET A 130 4.69 -20.31 -12.52
C MET A 130 5.53 -21.35 -13.29
N ALA A 131 5.77 -22.55 -12.74
CA ALA A 131 6.68 -23.54 -13.33
C ALA A 131 6.28 -24.00 -14.75
N HIS A 132 4.99 -23.90 -15.09
CA HIS A 132 4.45 -24.27 -16.41
C HIS A 132 4.63 -23.17 -17.46
N TYR A 133 4.98 -21.95 -17.05
CA TYR A 133 5.22 -20.83 -17.96
C TYR A 133 6.70 -20.79 -18.35
N LYS A 134 6.99 -20.81 -19.66
CA LYS A 134 8.33 -20.52 -20.15
C LYS A 134 8.64 -19.07 -19.84
N PHE A 135 9.56 -18.82 -18.91
CA PHE A 135 10.15 -17.51 -18.67
C PHE A 135 10.90 -17.10 -19.95
N LYS A 136 10.22 -16.46 -20.90
CA LYS A 136 10.91 -15.55 -21.82
C LYS A 136 11.37 -14.41 -20.95
N GLY A 137 12.69 -14.29 -20.72
CA GLY A 137 13.27 -13.28 -19.85
C GLY A 137 12.62 -11.92 -20.09
N ALA A 138 11.70 -11.55 -19.21
CA ALA A 138 11.08 -10.24 -19.19
C ALA A 138 11.90 -9.43 -18.18
N MET A 139 12.54 -8.37 -18.65
CA MET A 139 13.04 -7.32 -17.78
C MET A 139 11.86 -6.78 -16.97
N GLY A 140 11.91 -6.97 -15.65
CA GLY A 140 11.02 -6.30 -14.70
C GLY A 140 9.64 -6.93 -14.55
N LEU A 141 9.53 -8.05 -13.84
CA LEU A 141 8.26 -8.40 -13.21
C LEU A 141 8.11 -7.55 -11.94
N GLN A 142 7.55 -6.35 -12.07
CA GLN A 142 6.99 -5.64 -10.92
C GLN A 142 5.79 -6.46 -10.44
N ILE A 143 5.94 -7.17 -9.32
CA ILE A 143 4.81 -7.72 -8.60
C ILE A 143 4.10 -6.51 -7.98
N LEU A 144 3.09 -5.99 -8.67
CA LEU A 144 2.19 -4.99 -8.14
C LEU A 144 1.31 -5.67 -7.09
N VAL A 145 1.68 -5.57 -5.82
CA VAL A 145 0.74 -5.86 -4.74
C VAL A 145 -0.24 -4.69 -4.70
N MET A 146 -1.40 -4.86 -5.35
CA MET A 146 -2.53 -3.94 -5.25
C MET A 146 -3.05 -3.95 -3.80
N ILE A 147 -2.53 -3.09 -2.93
CA ILE A 147 -3.24 -2.71 -1.72
C ILE A 147 -4.21 -1.60 -2.11
N LEU A 148 -5.42 -1.99 -2.52
CA LEU A 148 -6.52 -1.04 -2.67
C LEU A 148 -7.01 -0.66 -1.26
N ALA A 149 -6.50 0.45 -0.70
CA ALA A 149 -6.97 1.00 0.56
C ALA A 149 -7.76 2.28 0.29
N VAL A 150 -9.09 2.22 0.39
CA VAL A 150 -9.92 3.41 0.61
C VAL A 150 -10.21 3.47 2.11
N THR A 151 -9.90 4.60 2.74
CA THR A 151 -9.86 4.70 4.20
C THR A 151 -11.08 5.47 4.73
N ARG A 152 -11.63 5.01 5.85
CA ARG A 152 -12.65 5.71 6.64
C ARG A 152 -12.02 5.99 8.01
N GLN A 153 -11.61 7.22 8.25
CA GLN A 153 -11.19 7.65 9.59
C GLN A 153 -12.46 8.03 10.37
N PHE A 154 -12.70 7.33 11.47
CA PHE A 154 -13.55 7.84 12.55
C PHE A 154 -12.74 8.83 13.38
#